data_AF-A0A6G3SHF0-F1
#
_entry.id   AF-A0A6G3SHF0-F1
#
_cell.length_a   1.000
_cell.length_b   1.000
_cell.length_c   1.000
_cell.angle_alpha   90.00
_cell.angle_beta   90.00
_cell.angle_gamma   90.00
#
_symmetry.space_group_name_H-M   'P 1'
#
loop_
_entity.id
_entity.type
_entity.pdbx_description
1 polymer ?
#
loop_
_entity_poly.entity_id
_entity_poly.type
_entity_poly.pdbx_seq_one_letter_code
_entity_poly.pdbx_strand_id
1 'polypeptide(L)' 'VCVGPDEQPPSGEGWEQDTDVLDTWFSSGLWPFSTLGWPEQTQDLARFYPNAVLVTGYDLMFFWVARMMMFGLYAMDGE' A
#
# COMPACT_ATOMS: atom_id res chain seq x y z
N VAL A 1 1.75 -11.72 -6.03
CA VAL A 1 1.03 -11.18 -7.20
C VAL A 1 0.29 -9.94 -6.74
N CYS A 2 0.46 -8.81 -7.40
CA CYS A 2 -0.31 -7.61 -7.11
C CYS A 2 -1.61 -7.68 -7.91
N VAL A 3 -2.59 -8.41 -7.38
CA VAL A 3 -3.94 -8.44 -7.96
C VAL A 3 -4.78 -7.33 -7.34
N GLY A 4 -5.66 -6.71 -8.13
CA GLY A 4 -6.68 -5.82 -7.59
C GLY A 4 -7.61 -6.54 -6.59
N PRO A 5 -8.40 -5.81 -5.79
CA PRO A 5 -9.28 -6.37 -4.75
C PRO A 5 -10.25 -7.47 -5.25
N ASP A 6 -10.65 -7.41 -6.52
CA ASP A 6 -11.59 -8.34 -7.15
C ASP A 6 -10.92 -9.21 -8.24
N GLU A 7 -9.60 -9.16 -8.36
CA GLU A 7 -8.84 -9.91 -9.35
C GLU A 7 -8.23 -11.17 -8.73
N GLN A 8 -8.27 -12.27 -9.48
CA GLN A 8 -7.54 -13.47 -9.13
C GLN A 8 -6.30 -13.60 -10.02
N PRO A 9 -5.18 -14.07 -9.49
CA PRO A 9 -4.02 -14.36 -10.33
C PRO A 9 -4.44 -15.35 -11.42
N PRO A 10 -3.97 -15.16 -12.67
CA PRO A 10 -4.32 -16.07 -13.76
C PRO A 10 -3.96 -17.51 -13.38
N SER A 11 -4.92 -18.42 -13.56
CA SER A 11 -4.75 -19.85 -13.30
C SER A 11 -4.55 -20.62 -14.61
N GLY A 12 -3.63 -21.60 -14.62
CA GLY A 12 -3.36 -22.46 -15.78
C GLY A 12 -1.94 -22.28 -16.34
N GLU A 13 -1.64 -22.97 -17.43
CA GLU A 13 -0.34 -22.91 -18.11
C GLU A 13 -0.31 -21.80 -19.18
N GLY A 14 0.89 -21.31 -19.53
CA GLY A 14 1.09 -20.35 -20.63
C GLY A 14 1.09 -18.86 -20.22
N TRP A 15 0.99 -18.55 -18.94
CA TRP A 15 1.20 -17.20 -18.41
C TRP A 15 2.65 -16.98 -18.01
N GLU A 16 3.21 -15.83 -18.37
CA GLU A 16 4.55 -15.40 -17.97
C GLU A 16 4.43 -14.14 -17.10
N GLN A 17 5.19 -14.08 -16.00
CA GLN A 17 5.20 -12.92 -15.14
C GLN A 17 5.91 -11.77 -15.84
N ASP A 18 5.32 -10.58 -15.82
CA ASP A 18 5.95 -9.37 -16.31
C ASP A 18 7.30 -9.14 -15.61
N THR A 19 8.32 -8.82 -16.39
CA THR A 19 9.68 -8.55 -15.90
C THR A 19 9.84 -7.15 -15.32
N ASP A 20 8.86 -6.26 -15.54
CA ASP A 20 8.87 -4.91 -15.00
C ASP A 20 8.78 -4.89 -13.46
N VAL A 21 9.21 -3.76 -12.90
CA VAL A 21 9.18 -3.51 -11.45
C VAL A 21 8.30 -2.30 -11.15
N LEU A 22 7.73 -2.29 -9.96
CA LEU A 22 6.98 -1.15 -9.48
C LEU A 22 7.91 0.00 -9.11
N ASP A 23 7.44 1.24 -9.30
CA ASP A 23 8.11 2.45 -8.83
C ASP A 23 8.35 2.36 -7.32
N THR A 24 9.52 2.79 -6.84
CA THR A 24 9.87 2.80 -5.41
C THR A 24 8.78 3.47 -4.58
N TRP A 25 8.21 4.57 -5.09
CA TRP A 25 7.16 5.31 -4.40
C TRP A 25 5.83 4.57 -4.29
N PHE A 26 5.59 3.54 -5.11
CA PHE A 26 4.46 2.65 -4.94
C PHE A 26 4.57 1.93 -3.59
N SER A 27 5.71 1.29 -3.33
CA SER A 27 5.93 0.58 -2.06
C SER A 27 5.98 1.53 -0.86
N SER A 28 6.63 2.70 -1.01
CA SER A 28 6.71 3.71 0.06
C SER A 28 5.34 4.28 0.43
N GLY A 29 4.41 4.41 -0.52
CA GLY A 29 3.06 4.87 -0.26
C GLY A 29 2.25 3.94 0.66
N LEU A 30 2.60 2.64 0.72
CA LEU A 30 1.91 1.66 1.55
C LEU A 30 2.38 1.67 3.01
N TRP A 31 3.45 2.42 3.32
CA TRP A 31 4.11 2.42 4.63
C TRP A 31 3.16 2.52 5.84
N PRO A 32 2.13 3.39 5.86
CA PRO A 32 1.31 3.64 7.06
C PRO A 32 0.61 2.41 7.63
N PHE A 33 0.36 1.40 6.80
CA PHE A 33 -0.40 0.20 7.17
C PHE A 33 0.34 -1.10 6.83
N SER A 34 1.20 -1.13 5.81
CA SER A 34 1.99 -2.33 5.47
C SER A 34 2.97 -2.71 6.58
N THR A 35 3.51 -1.72 7.30
CA THR A 35 4.39 -1.95 8.45
C THR A 35 3.67 -2.53 9.67
N LEU A 36 2.34 -2.45 9.69
CA LEU A 36 1.48 -3.01 10.73
C LEU A 36 0.90 -4.38 10.34
N GLY A 37 1.35 -4.94 9.21
CA GLY A 37 0.95 -6.27 8.74
C GLY A 37 -0.30 -6.27 7.86
N TRP A 38 -0.67 -5.13 7.25
CA TRP A 38 -1.57 -5.16 6.09
C TRP A 38 -0.89 -5.92 4.93
N PRO A 39 -1.62 -6.74 4.15
CA PRO A 39 -3.09 -6.82 4.02
C PRO A 39 -3.82 -7.67 5.06
N GLU A 40 -3.11 -8.34 5.98
CA GLU A 40 -3.73 -9.10 7.04
C GLU A 40 -4.38 -8.20 8.10
N GLN A 41 -5.51 -8.65 8.68
CA GLN A 41 -6.21 -7.93 9.76
C GLN A 41 -5.54 -8.20 11.12
N THR A 42 -4.35 -7.64 11.32
CA THR A 42 -3.58 -7.84 12.55
C THR A 42 -4.10 -6.98 13.70
N GLN A 43 -3.76 -7.35 14.94
CA GLN A 43 -4.08 -6.55 16.12
C GLN A 43 -3.34 -5.21 16.13
N ASP A 44 -2.13 -5.16 15.59
CA ASP A 44 -1.34 -3.94 15.51
C ASP A 44 -1.95 -2.96 14.50
N LEU A 45 -2.40 -3.46 13.34
CA LEU A 45 -3.12 -2.65 12.37
C LEU A 45 -4.37 -2.02 12.98
N ALA A 46 -5.21 -2.82 13.65
CA ALA A 46 -6.43 -2.33 14.30
C ALA A 46 -6.17 -1.35 15.47
N ARG A 47 -5.00 -1.41 16.10
CA ARG A 47 -4.67 -0.60 17.28
C ARG A 47 -3.95 0.71 16.94
N PHE A 48 -3.09 0.69 15.92
CA PHE A 48 -2.14 1.78 15.65
C PHE A 48 -2.42 2.53 14.34
N TYR A 49 -3.27 2.00 13.47
CA TYR A 49 -3.82 2.74 12.34
C TYR A 49 -5.18 3.37 12.71
N PRO A 50 -5.45 4.62 12.32
CA PRO A 50 -4.58 5.55 11.61
C PRO A 50 -3.53 6.22 12.50
N ASN A 51 -2.34 6.49 11.92
CA ASN A 51 -1.24 7.18 12.60
C ASN A 51 -1.62 8.63 12.96
N ALA A 52 -1.17 9.11 14.12
CA ALA A 52 -1.55 10.45 14.60
C ALA A 52 -0.74 11.60 13.97
N VAL A 53 0.56 11.42 13.72
CA VAL A 53 1.46 12.48 13.22
C VAL A 53 2.50 11.89 12.27
N LEU A 54 2.66 12.52 11.10
CA LEU A 54 3.75 12.23 10.15
C LEU A 54 4.74 13.41 10.12
N VAL A 55 6.01 13.14 10.42
CA VAL A 55 7.10 14.12 10.35
C VAL A 55 7.95 13.84 9.12
N THR A 56 8.03 14.79 8.20
CA THR A 56 8.81 14.66 6.96
C THR A 56 9.21 16.03 6.40
N GLY A 57 10.10 16.04 5.41
CA GLY A 57 10.43 17.23 4.60
C GLY A 57 9.34 17.58 3.59
N TYR A 58 9.24 18.87 3.25
CA TYR A 58 8.23 19.39 2.30
C TYR A 58 8.48 18.94 0.85
N ASP A 59 9.72 18.59 0.53
CA ASP A 59 10.18 18.07 -0.76
C ASP A 59 9.51 16.74 -1.13
N LEU A 60 9.10 15.95 -0.14
CA LEU A 60 8.43 14.66 -0.33
C LEU A 60 6.89 14.74 -0.30
N MET A 61 6.31 15.94 -0.20
CA MET A 61 4.86 16.11 -0.05
C MET A 61 4.07 15.42 -1.18
N PHE A 62 4.47 15.61 -2.44
CA PHE A 62 3.78 15.01 -3.58
C PHE A 62 4.32 13.64 -3.97
N PHE A 63 5.63 13.40 -3.79
CA PHE A 63 6.23 12.11 -4.14
C PHE A 63 5.85 11.01 -3.16
N TRP A 64 5.58 11.34 -1.88
CA TRP A 64 5.35 10.35 -0.84
C TRP A 64 4.07 10.59 -0.03
N VAL A 65 3.90 11.77 0.58
CA VAL A 65 2.78 12.02 1.52
C VAL A 65 1.43 11.88 0.83
N ALA A 66 1.27 12.52 -0.33
CA ALA A 66 0.03 12.41 -1.12
C ALA A 66 -0.30 10.96 -1.50
N ARG A 67 0.71 10.13 -1.82
CA ARG A 67 0.51 8.71 -2.14
C ARG A 67 0.09 7.89 -0.92
N MET A 68 0.68 8.15 0.25
CA MET A 68 0.24 7.55 1.51
C MET A 68 -1.22 7.86 1.82
N MET A 69 -1.66 9.09 1.58
CA MET A 69 -3.07 9.47 1.73
C MET A 69 -3.96 8.75 0.70
N MET A 70 -3.59 8.79 -0.58
CA MET A 70 -4.38 8.13 -1.64
C MET A 70 -4.53 6.63 -1.39
N PHE A 71 -3.46 5.93 -1.02
CA PHE A 71 -3.51 4.50 -0.76
C PHE A 71 -4.23 4.17 0.54
N GLY A 72 -4.06 4.98 1.59
CA GLY A 72 -4.85 4.83 2.82
C GLY A 72 -6.35 4.95 2.55
N LEU A 73 -6.77 5.98 1.80
CA LEU A 73 -8.18 6.14 1.42
C LEU A 73 -8.71 5.01 0.53
N TYR A 74 -7.87 4.42 -0.31
CA TYR A 74 -8.27 3.33 -1.21
C TYR A 74 -8.32 1.96 -0.54
N ALA A 75 -7.28 1.61 0.22
CA ALA A 75 -7.08 0.27 0.76
C ALA A 75 -7.58 0.10 2.20
N MET A 76 -7.79 1.21 2.91
CA MET A 76 -8.23 1.25 4.30
C MET A 76 -9.56 2.02 4.45
N ASP A 77 -10.31 2.24 3.36
CA ASP A 77 -11.64 2.90 3.36
C ASP A 77 -11.73 4.33 3.92
N GLY A 78 -10.60 4.95 4.31
CA GLY A 78 -10.63 6.20 5.05
C GLY A 78 -11.06 6.05 6.52
N GLU A 79 -11.00 4.83 7.06
CA GLU A 79 -10.97 4.50 8.49
C GLU A 79 -9.69 3.76 8.89
#